data_AF-A0A1H8VCA0-F1
#
_entry.id   AF-A0A1H8VCA0-F1
#
_cell.length_a   1.000
_cell.length_b   1.000
_cell.length_c   1.000
_cell.angle_alpha   90.00
_cell.angle_beta   90.00
_cell.angle_gamma   90.00
#
_symmetry.space_group_name_H-M   'P 1'
#
loop_
_entity.id
_entity.type
_entity.pdbx_description
1 polymer ?
#
loop_
_entity_poly.entity_id
_entity_poly.type
_entity_poly.pdbx_seq_one_letter_code
_entity_poly.pdbx_strand_id
1 'polypeptide(L)'
;MRDVVEVKDLGSGVIGGTECDHLAFRAKEVDWQIWIAQGEHPHPCRYVITSTQVDQGPQYNVQISDWKSGTELNAQDFSFKAPTDAKKVDDPKQLIDIDELPANFVVGDTK
;
A
#
# COMPACT_ATOMS: atom_id res chain seq x y z
N MET A 1 -8.96 -1.13 9.22
CA MET A 1 -9.38 -2.51 8.92
C MET A 1 -10.27 -3.03 10.03
N ARG A 2 -11.52 -2.54 10.07
CA ARG A 2 -12.60 -3.12 10.88
C ARG A 2 -13.34 -4.11 9.97
N ASP A 3 -14.06 -5.07 10.54
CA ASP A 3 -14.96 -5.98 9.79
C ASP A 3 -14.29 -7.07 8.93
N VAL A 4 -13.11 -7.57 9.34
CA VAL A 4 -12.58 -8.84 8.81
C VAL A 4 -13.47 -9.99 9.28
N VAL A 5 -13.99 -10.78 8.34
CA VAL A 5 -14.90 -11.91 8.61
C VAL A 5 -14.23 -13.28 8.42
N GLU A 6 -13.16 -13.35 7.63
CA GLU A 6 -12.43 -14.59 7.38
C GLU A 6 -10.94 -14.28 7.19
N VAL A 7 -10.10 -15.18 7.71
CA VAL A 7 -8.64 -15.13 7.58
C VAL A 7 -8.17 -16.50 7.13
N LYS A 8 -7.26 -16.55 6.16
CA LYS A 8 -6.58 -17.76 5.72
C LYS A 8 -5.09 -17.54 5.62
N ASP A 9 -4.36 -18.50 6.16
CA ASP A 9 -3.00 -18.78 5.73
C ASP A 9 -3.08 -19.64 4.46
N LEU A 10 -2.52 -19.13 3.36
CA LEU A 10 -2.51 -19.77 2.05
C LEU A 10 -1.16 -20.47 1.76
N GLY A 11 -0.28 -20.58 2.74
CA GLY A 11 1.06 -21.13 2.63
C GLY A 11 2.11 -20.09 2.23
N SER A 12 3.27 -20.55 1.77
CA SER A 12 4.37 -19.69 1.35
C SER A 12 4.51 -19.58 -0.17
N GLY A 13 5.18 -18.53 -0.61
CA GLY A 13 5.59 -18.35 -2.00
C GLY A 13 6.70 -17.31 -2.12
N VAL A 14 7.32 -17.24 -3.29
CA VAL A 14 8.50 -16.36 -3.50
C VAL A 14 8.09 -15.03 -4.11
N ILE A 15 8.37 -13.93 -3.41
CA ILE A 15 8.19 -12.55 -3.88
C ILE A 15 9.55 -11.86 -3.94
N GLY A 16 9.96 -11.39 -5.12
CA GLY A 16 11.23 -10.67 -5.27
C GLY A 16 12.47 -11.46 -4.83
N GLY A 17 12.42 -12.81 -4.92
CA GLY A 17 13.50 -13.68 -4.46
C GLY A 17 13.46 -14.05 -2.97
N THR A 18 12.49 -13.54 -2.22
CA THR A 18 12.29 -13.83 -0.79
C THR A 18 11.09 -14.76 -0.59
N GLU A 19 11.24 -15.82 0.20
CA GLU A 19 10.10 -16.66 0.61
C GLU A 19 9.25 -15.91 1.63
N CYS A 20 7.95 -15.79 1.35
CA CYS A 20 7.01 -15.02 2.15
C CYS A 20 5.74 -15.84 2.40
N ASP A 21 5.22 -15.77 3.62
CA ASP A 21 3.92 -16.33 4.01
C ASP A 21 2.80 -15.49 3.41
N HIS A 22 1.81 -16.15 2.79
CA HIS A 22 0.67 -15.52 2.15
C HIS A 22 -0.55 -15.57 3.06
N LEU A 23 -0.92 -14.42 3.60
CA LEU A 23 -2.10 -14.28 4.44
C LEU A 23 -3.19 -13.53 3.67
N ALA A 24 -4.37 -14.13 3.58
CA ALA A 24 -5.53 -13.57 2.90
C ALA A 24 -6.67 -13.31 3.89
N PHE A 25 -7.34 -12.18 3.69
CA PHE A 25 -8.36 -11.65 4.58
C PHE A 25 -9.56 -11.22 3.76
N ARG A 26 -10.74 -11.60 4.24
CA ARG A 26 -12.03 -11.20 3.67
C ARG A 26 -12.66 -10.16 4.58
N ALA A 27 -13.08 -9.03 4.02
CA ALA A 27 -13.83 -8.00 4.74
C ALA A 27 -15.07 -7.60 3.95
N LYS A 28 -15.91 -6.75 4.55
CA LYS A 28 -17.22 -6.39 3.99
C LYS A 28 -17.15 -5.78 2.57
N GLU A 29 -16.15 -4.98 2.28
CA GLU A 29 -16.06 -4.18 1.05
C GLU A 29 -14.82 -4.49 0.20
N VAL A 30 -13.82 -5.13 0.81
CA VAL A 30 -12.55 -5.46 0.18
C VAL A 30 -12.04 -6.81 0.67
N ASP A 31 -11.40 -7.53 -0.24
CA ASP A 31 -10.51 -8.64 0.10
C ASP A 31 -9.09 -8.13 0.06
N TRP A 32 -8.27 -8.46 1.06
CA TRP A 32 -6.88 -8.03 1.10
C TRP A 32 -5.93 -9.18 1.43
N GLN A 33 -4.73 -9.09 0.88
CA GLN A 33 -3.68 -10.07 1.04
C GLN A 33 -2.42 -9.34 1.49
N ILE A 34 -1.68 -9.96 2.40
CA ILE A 34 -0.34 -9.52 2.76
C ILE A 34 0.62 -10.70 2.70
N TRP A 35 1.78 -10.45 2.13
CA TRP A 35 2.87 -11.41 2.04
C TRP A 35 3.97 -10.95 3.00
N ILE A 36 4.35 -11.80 3.95
CA ILE A 36 5.34 -11.46 4.99
C ILE A 36 6.58 -12.35 4.82
N ALA A 37 7.75 -11.75 4.70
CA ALA A 37 9.01 -12.48 4.59
C ALA A 37 9.20 -13.43 5.78
N GLN A 38 9.59 -14.67 5.49
CA GLN A 38 9.96 -15.63 6.53
C GLN A 38 11.35 -15.34 7.10
N GLY A 39 11.63 -15.84 8.31
CA GLY A 39 12.93 -15.76 8.96
C GLY A 39 12.99 -14.76 10.12
N GLU A 40 14.20 -14.35 10.50
CA GLU A 40 14.44 -13.53 11.71
C GLU A 40 13.97 -12.08 11.57
N HIS A 41 13.81 -11.59 10.33
CA HIS A 41 13.43 -10.22 10.03
C HIS A 41 12.16 -10.17 9.18
N PRO A 42 10.99 -10.54 9.74
CA PRO A 42 9.75 -10.54 9.00
C PRO A 42 9.36 -9.12 8.59
N HIS A 43 9.09 -8.95 7.30
CA HIS A 43 8.68 -7.66 6.72
C HIS A 43 7.73 -7.89 5.55
N PRO A 44 6.88 -6.90 5.20
CA PRO A 44 5.97 -7.05 4.07
C PRO A 44 6.72 -7.14 2.72
N CYS A 45 6.45 -8.19 1.95
CA CYS A 45 6.96 -8.38 0.59
C CYS A 45 5.98 -7.85 -0.46
N ARG A 46 4.67 -8.00 -0.21
CA ARG A 46 3.60 -7.58 -1.12
C ARG A 46 2.32 -7.33 -0.34
N TYR A 47 1.54 -6.36 -0.79
CA TYR A 47 0.21 -6.07 -0.30
C TYR A 47 -0.76 -5.91 -1.48
N VAL A 48 -1.89 -6.60 -1.43
CA VAL A 48 -2.92 -6.57 -2.47
C VAL A 48 -4.26 -6.24 -1.85
N ILE A 49 -4.98 -5.27 -2.42
CA ILE A 49 -6.38 -4.99 -2.09
C ILE A 49 -7.22 -5.23 -3.33
N THR A 50 -8.29 -5.99 -3.19
CA THR A 50 -9.30 -6.25 -4.22
C THR A 50 -10.61 -5.60 -3.80
N SER A 51 -11.16 -4.71 -4.64
CA SER A 51 -12.47 -4.10 -4.38
C SER A 51 -13.57 -5.07 -4.80
N THR A 52 -14.27 -5.68 -3.85
CA THR A 52 -15.27 -6.72 -4.13
C THR A 52 -16.61 -6.16 -4.60
N GLN A 53 -16.85 -4.87 -4.32
CA GLN A 53 -18.09 -4.16 -4.64
C GLN A 53 -18.08 -3.48 -6.02
N VAL A 54 -16.98 -3.62 -6.77
CA VAL A 54 -16.83 -3.04 -8.11
C VAL A 54 -16.73 -4.19 -9.11
N ASP A 55 -17.49 -4.09 -10.20
CA ASP A 55 -17.48 -5.10 -11.26
C ASP A 55 -16.07 -5.40 -11.75
N GLN A 56 -15.80 -6.68 -12.03
CA GLN A 56 -14.49 -7.22 -12.38
C GLN A 56 -13.43 -7.21 -11.27
N GLY A 57 -13.76 -6.73 -10.07
CA GLY A 57 -12.89 -6.85 -8.88
C GLY A 57 -11.51 -6.23 -9.05
N PRO A 58 -11.41 -4.92 -9.36
CA PRO A 58 -10.13 -4.26 -9.59
C PRO A 58 -9.20 -4.40 -8.38
N GLN A 59 -7.89 -4.46 -8.65
CA GLN A 59 -6.87 -4.69 -7.65
C GLN A 59 -5.84 -3.56 -7.60
N TYR A 60 -5.45 -3.19 -6.39
CA TYR A 60 -4.25 -2.42 -6.12
C TYR A 60 -3.19 -3.36 -5.55
N ASN A 61 -2.00 -3.38 -6.16
CA ASN A 61 -0.89 -4.23 -5.74
C ASN A 61 0.35 -3.36 -5.48
N VAL A 62 0.92 -3.52 -4.30
CA VAL A 62 2.21 -2.93 -3.92
C VAL A 62 3.18 -4.07 -3.68
N GLN A 63 4.27 -4.11 -4.45
CA GLN A 63 5.41 -4.97 -4.16
C GLN A 63 6.50 -4.14 -3.50
N ILE A 64 7.03 -4.66 -2.40
CA ILE A 64 8.02 -3.99 -1.56
C ILE A 64 9.35 -4.71 -1.75
N SER A 65 10.40 -3.94 -2.01
CA SER A 65 11.77 -4.43 -2.19
C SER A 65 12.74 -3.58 -1.37
N ASP A 66 13.96 -4.09 -1.19
CA ASP A 66 15.06 -3.37 -0.52
C ASP A 66 14.67 -2.87 0.89
N TRP A 67 13.96 -3.71 1.64
CA TRP A 67 13.51 -3.39 2.99
C TRP A 67 14.70 -3.15 3.93
N LYS A 68 14.71 -1.99 4.58
CA LYS A 68 15.71 -1.59 5.58
C LYS A 68 15.01 -1.27 6.88
N SER A 69 15.57 -1.71 8.00
CA SER A 69 15.01 -1.44 9.32
C SER A 69 16.08 -1.35 10.41
N GLY A 70 15.71 -0.83 11.58
CA GLY A 70 16.61 -0.76 12.73
C GLY A 70 17.81 0.18 12.50
N THR A 71 19.01 -0.32 12.77
CA THR A 71 20.26 0.47 12.77
C THR A 71 20.69 0.95 11.38
N GLU A 72 20.05 0.47 10.32
CA GLU A 72 20.30 0.92 8.95
C GLU A 72 19.65 2.28 8.62
N LEU A 73 18.76 2.76 9.49
CA LEU A 73 18.02 4.01 9.30
C LEU A 73 18.73 5.17 10.00
N ASN A 74 18.93 6.28 9.29
CA ASN A 74 19.39 7.53 9.89
C ASN A 74 18.20 8.42 10.24
N ALA A 75 18.09 8.87 11.49
CA ALA A 75 17.01 9.77 11.92
C ALA A 75 16.93 11.06 11.08
N GLN A 76 18.07 11.52 10.53
CA GLN A 76 18.12 12.71 9.68
C GLN A 76 17.45 12.50 8.31
N ASP A 77 17.26 11.26 7.85
CA ASP A 77 16.57 10.97 6.59
C ASP A 77 15.06 11.28 6.70
N PHE A 78 14.51 11.29 7.91
CA PHE A 78 13.11 11.64 8.19
C PHE A 78 12.92 13.13 8.49
N SER A 79 13.96 13.95 8.35
CA SER A 79 13.85 15.41 8.48
C SER A 79 13.40 16.04 7.17
N PHE A 80 12.44 16.96 7.23
CA PHE A 80 12.02 17.71 6.06
C PHE A 80 13.09 18.74 5.65
N LYS A 81 13.66 18.56 4.46
CA LYS A 81 14.61 19.50 3.84
C LYS A 81 13.91 20.17 2.67
N ALA A 82 13.35 21.34 2.91
CA ALA A 82 12.67 22.11 1.88
C ALA A 82 13.63 22.47 0.73
N PRO A 83 13.29 22.19 -0.54
CA PRO A 83 13.94 22.81 -1.69
C PRO A 83 13.89 24.34 -1.60
N THR A 84 14.84 25.03 -2.24
CA THR A 84 14.97 26.50 -2.15
C THR A 84 13.74 27.28 -2.62
N ASP A 85 12.95 26.70 -3.50
CA ASP A 85 11.75 27.27 -4.12
C ASP A 85 10.44 26.69 -3.54
N ALA A 86 10.54 25.79 -2.57
CA ALA A 86 9.37 25.21 -1.93
C ALA A 86 8.59 26.27 -1.17
N LYS A 87 7.29 26.36 -1.47
CA LYS A 87 6.36 27.23 -0.76
C LYS A 87 5.65 26.42 0.31
N LYS A 88 5.64 26.93 1.53
CA LYS A 88 4.82 26.36 2.60
C LYS A 88 3.35 26.56 2.26
N VAL A 89 2.56 25.50 2.37
CA VAL A 89 1.10 25.57 2.29
C VAL A 89 0.57 25.53 3.72
N ASP A 90 0.00 26.64 4.17
CA ASP A 90 -0.53 26.79 5.53
C ASP A 90 -1.98 26.26 5.68
N ASP A 91 -2.70 26.10 4.56
CA ASP A 91 -4.03 25.52 4.51
C ASP A 91 -4.09 24.46 3.40
N PRO A 92 -4.24 23.16 3.72
CA PRO A 92 -4.35 22.08 2.75
C PRO A 92 -5.44 22.30 1.69
N LYS A 93 -6.48 23.11 1.96
CA LYS A 93 -7.52 23.45 0.98
C LYS A 93 -7.01 24.26 -0.21
N GLN A 94 -5.82 24.83 -0.12
CA GLN A 94 -5.18 25.56 -1.22
C GLN A 94 -4.57 24.62 -2.26
N LEU A 95 -4.40 23.34 -1.91
CA LEU A 95 -3.93 22.32 -2.82
C LEU A 95 -5.14 21.80 -3.61
N ILE A 96 -5.01 21.82 -4.93
CA ILE A 96 -5.99 21.25 -5.85
C ILE A 96 -5.68 19.76 -5.99
N ASP A 97 -6.72 18.91 -6.06
CA ASP A 97 -6.61 17.46 -6.29
C ASP A 97 -5.83 16.66 -5.22
N ILE A 98 -5.92 17.03 -3.93
CA ILE A 98 -5.22 16.26 -2.87
C ILE A 98 -5.89 14.93 -2.52
N ASP A 99 -7.21 14.88 -2.68
CA ASP A 99 -8.06 13.73 -2.32
C ASP A 99 -8.63 13.03 -3.56
N GLU A 100 -8.42 13.58 -4.75
CA GLU A 100 -8.94 13.04 -6.01
C GLU A 100 -7.81 12.53 -6.90
N LEU A 101 -8.07 11.45 -7.64
CA LEU A 101 -7.14 11.01 -8.68
C LEU A 101 -6.99 12.12 -9.72
N PRO A 102 -5.78 12.38 -10.23
CA PRO A 102 -5.57 13.42 -11.24
C PRO A 102 -6.54 13.22 -12.42
N ALA A 103 -7.03 14.32 -13.00
CA ALA A 103 -8.12 14.28 -14.00
C ALA A 103 -7.89 13.31 -15.18
N ASN A 104 -6.64 12.99 -15.50
CA ASN A 104 -6.28 12.01 -16.53
C ASN A 104 -6.52 10.53 -16.13
N PHE A 105 -6.90 10.26 -14.88
CA PHE A 105 -7.21 8.93 -14.33
C PHE A 105 -8.69 8.75 -13.97
N VAL A 106 -9.51 9.81 -14.08
CA VAL A 106 -10.97 9.70 -13.92
C VAL A 106 -11.56 9.17 -15.21
N VAL A 107 -12.10 7.94 -15.18
CA VAL A 107 -12.84 7.36 -16.31
C VAL A 107 -14.03 8.28 -16.59
N GLY A 108 -14.09 8.84 -17.80
CA GLY A 108 -15.11 9.82 -18.19
C GLY A 108 -16.53 9.28 -18.00
N ASP A 109 -17.41 10.15 -17.49
CA ASP A 109 -18.84 9.84 -17.31
C ASP A 109 -19.41 9.19 -18.56
N THR A 110 -20.07 8.05 -18.37
CA THR A 110 -20.78 7.36 -19.44
C THR A 110 -21.96 8.25 -19.84
N LYS A 111 -21.90 8.77 -21.06
CA LYS A 111 -22.98 9.55 -21.67
C LYS A 111 -24.17 8.66 -22.04
#